data_AF-A0A965JMP9-F1
#
_entry.id   AF-A0A965JMP9-F1
#
_cell.length_a   1.000
_cell.length_b   1.000
_cell.length_c   1.000
_cell.angle_alpha   90.00
_cell.angle_beta   90.00
_cell.angle_gamma   90.00
#
_symmetry.space_group_name_H-M   'P 1'
#
loop_
_entity.id
_entity.type
_entity.pdbx_description
1 polymer ?
#
loop_
_entity_poly.entity_id
_entity_poly.type
_entity_poly.pdbx_seq_one_letter_code
_entity_poly.pdbx_strand_id
1 'polypeptide(L)'
;MFKSYFLLGLVVSLISSLGAAVYVTKYYEVMANFSLILPLWKIIATYFTVGLSVSGLCFLSTRLAPKFGTIIFNIVLVFATLCSILLPIMKEDFPETLEMTEFYPGFVIPLHFILPLFWLALSPIIKKNEN
;
A
#
# COMPACT_ATOMS: atom_id res chain seq x y z
N MET A 1 16.08 13.64 9.50
CA MET A 1 15.08 14.73 9.76
C MET A 1 13.68 14.23 9.42
N PHE A 2 12.65 14.42 10.27
CA PHE A 2 11.28 13.91 10.00
C PHE A 2 10.70 14.41 8.67
N LYS A 3 11.02 15.66 8.29
CA LYS A 3 10.59 16.27 7.01
C LYS A 3 10.87 15.39 5.79
N SER A 4 12.03 14.73 5.72
CA SER A 4 12.40 13.88 4.58
C SER A 4 11.53 12.62 4.51
N TYR A 5 11.21 12.02 5.66
CA TYR A 5 10.31 10.86 5.74
C TYR A 5 8.89 11.26 5.36
N PHE A 6 8.40 12.37 5.91
CA PHE A 6 7.06 12.90 5.60
C PHE A 6 6.90 13.20 4.11
N LEU A 7 7.88 13.87 3.48
CA LEU A 7 7.87 14.14 2.04
C LEU A 7 7.90 12.86 1.22
N LEU A 8 8.70 11.86 1.62
CA LEU A 8 8.67 10.55 0.94
C LEU A 8 7.29 9.91 1.06
N GLY A 9 6.69 9.91 2.25
CA GLY A 9 5.34 9.37 2.49
C GLY A 9 4.30 10.05 1.61
N LEU A 10 4.36 11.38 1.47
CA LEU A 10 3.49 12.14 0.58
C LEU A 10 3.67 11.75 -0.90
N VAL A 11 4.91 11.67 -1.38
CA VAL A 11 5.23 11.30 -2.76
C VAL A 11 4.78 9.88 -3.06
N VAL A 12 5.07 8.93 -2.18
CA VAL A 12 4.64 7.54 -2.30
C VAL A 12 3.11 7.46 -2.31
N SER A 13 2.42 8.21 -1.44
CA SER A 13 0.95 8.25 -1.40
C SER A 13 0.36 8.75 -2.72
N LEU A 14 0.91 9.83 -3.28
CA LEU A 14 0.46 10.41 -4.54
C LEU A 14 0.65 9.44 -5.72
N ILE A 15 1.86 8.90 -5.88
CA ILE A 15 2.18 7.99 -6.99
C ILE A 15 1.39 6.68 -6.88
N SER A 16 1.26 6.15 -5.66
CA SER A 16 0.48 4.93 -5.42
C SER A 16 -1.01 5.13 -5.69
N SER A 17 -1.56 6.28 -5.27
CA SER A 17 -2.96 6.63 -5.56
C SER A 17 -3.21 6.76 -7.05
N LEU A 18 -2.29 7.39 -7.80
CA LEU A 18 -2.39 7.50 -9.25
C LEU A 18 -2.32 6.12 -9.92
N GLY A 19 -1.33 5.29 -9.56
CA GLY A 19 -1.19 3.95 -10.09
C GLY A 19 -2.42 3.07 -9.80
N ALA A 20 -2.94 3.16 -8.58
CA ALA A 20 -4.17 2.45 -8.20
C ALA A 20 -5.40 2.97 -8.95
N ALA A 21 -5.52 4.28 -9.15
CA ALA A 21 -6.64 4.84 -9.91
C ALA A 21 -6.67 4.33 -11.35
N VAL A 22 -5.51 4.30 -12.02
CA VAL A 22 -5.38 3.73 -13.37
C VAL A 22 -5.74 2.26 -13.37
N TYR A 23 -5.16 1.48 -12.46
CA TYR A 23 -5.42 0.04 -12.35
C TYR A 23 -6.90 -0.26 -12.11
N VAL A 24 -7.53 0.39 -11.12
CA VAL A 24 -8.93 0.18 -10.74
C VAL A 24 -9.87 0.54 -11.87
N THR A 25 -9.63 1.69 -12.51
CA THR A 25 -10.48 2.15 -13.63
C THR A 25 -10.43 1.14 -14.77
N LYS A 26 -9.23 0.67 -15.14
CA LYS A 26 -9.10 -0.35 -16.19
C LYS A 26 -9.67 -1.69 -15.80
N TYR A 27 -9.49 -2.12 -14.56
CA TYR A 27 -10.07 -3.36 -14.08
C TYR A 27 -11.61 -3.33 -14.14
N TYR A 28 -12.22 -2.22 -13.72
CA TYR A 28 -13.67 -2.04 -13.76
C TYR A 28 -14.23 -1.94 -15.18
N GLU A 29 -13.45 -1.41 -16.13
CA GLU A 29 -13.84 -1.35 -17.55
C GLU A 29 -13.78 -2.70 -18.26
N VAL A 30 -12.78 -3.55 -17.94
CA VAL A 30 -12.44 -4.71 -18.79
C VAL A 30 -12.62 -6.08 -18.13
N MET A 31 -12.78 -6.16 -16.81
CA MET A 31 -12.85 -7.43 -16.07
C MET A 31 -14.11 -7.52 -15.20
N ALA A 32 -14.13 -6.83 -14.05
CA ALA A 32 -15.26 -6.88 -13.11
C ALA A 32 -15.34 -5.58 -12.31
N ASN A 33 -16.55 -5.14 -11.98
CA ASN A 33 -16.80 -3.86 -11.32
C ASN A 33 -17.12 -4.05 -9.83
N PHE A 34 -16.19 -3.67 -8.96
CA PHE A 34 -16.32 -3.75 -7.50
C PHE A 34 -16.55 -2.39 -6.82
N SER A 35 -16.97 -1.37 -7.59
CA SER A 35 -17.09 0.01 -7.11
C SER A 35 -18.07 0.22 -5.94
N LEU A 36 -19.06 -0.66 -5.78
CA LEU A 36 -19.97 -0.64 -4.63
C LEU A 36 -19.25 -0.92 -3.30
N ILE A 37 -18.25 -1.80 -3.31
CA ILE A 37 -17.51 -2.22 -2.11
C ILE A 37 -16.28 -1.34 -1.94
N LEU A 38 -15.53 -1.20 -3.03
CA LEU A 38 -14.24 -0.52 -3.08
C LEU A 38 -14.29 0.65 -4.08
N PRO A 39 -15.08 1.71 -3.77
CA PRO A 39 -15.10 2.90 -4.59
C PRO A 39 -13.73 3.59 -4.58
N LEU A 40 -13.40 4.24 -5.71
CA LEU A 40 -12.08 4.82 -5.95
C LEU A 40 -11.62 5.79 -4.84
N TRP A 41 -12.54 6.57 -4.27
CA TRP A 41 -12.20 7.50 -3.19
C TRP A 41 -11.72 6.80 -1.92
N LYS A 42 -12.27 5.61 -1.57
CA LYS A 42 -11.79 4.83 -0.42
C LYS A 42 -10.38 4.32 -0.67
N ILE A 43 -10.10 3.91 -1.90
CA ILE A 43 -8.78 3.44 -2.33
C ILE A 43 -7.76 4.57 -2.17
N ILE A 44 -8.03 5.74 -2.76
CA ILE A 44 -7.15 6.91 -2.67
C ILE A 44 -6.93 7.33 -1.21
N ALA A 45 -8.00 7.46 -0.42
CA ALA A 45 -7.91 7.81 0.99
C ALA A 45 -7.02 6.81 1.76
N THR A 46 -7.19 5.51 1.49
CA THR A 46 -6.37 4.45 2.09
C THR A 46 -4.90 4.60 1.75
N TYR A 47 -4.54 4.85 0.49
CA TYR A 47 -3.14 5.06 0.10
C TYR A 47 -2.50 6.26 0.80
N PHE A 48 -3.23 7.36 0.98
CA PHE A 48 -2.74 8.51 1.75
C PHE A 48 -2.57 8.18 3.24
N THR A 49 -3.56 7.55 3.86
CA THR A 49 -3.49 7.18 5.27
C THR A 49 -2.34 6.20 5.52
N VAL A 50 -2.23 5.16 4.70
CA VAL A 50 -1.18 4.14 4.83
C VAL A 50 0.18 4.72 4.48
N GLY A 51 0.32 5.51 3.41
CA GLY A 51 1.61 6.05 3.00
C GLY A 51 2.19 7.02 4.01
N LEU A 52 1.36 7.88 4.60
CA LEU A 52 1.77 8.75 5.71
C LEU A 52 2.12 7.94 6.97
N SER A 53 1.32 6.91 7.29
CA SER A 53 1.59 6.03 8.44
C SER A 53 2.90 5.25 8.28
N VAL A 54 3.15 4.69 7.09
CA VAL A 54 4.40 4.00 6.71
C VAL A 54 5.59 4.94 6.89
N SER A 55 5.48 6.21 6.47
CA SER A 55 6.56 7.18 6.68
C SER A 55 6.85 7.47 8.15
N GLY A 56 5.81 7.62 8.98
CA GLY A 56 5.96 7.85 10.42
C GLY A 56 6.54 6.65 11.15
N LEU A 57 6.08 5.44 10.81
CA LEU A 57 6.58 4.20 11.38
C LEU A 57 8.04 3.92 10.97
N CYS A 58 8.41 4.20 9.72
CA CYS A 58 9.79 4.09 9.29
C CYS A 58 10.70 5.06 10.07
N PHE A 59 10.27 6.32 10.23
CA PHE A 59 10.99 7.30 11.04
C PHE A 59 11.16 6.83 12.49
N LEU A 60 10.10 6.27 13.09
CA LEU A 60 10.19 5.73 14.45
C LEU A 60 11.15 4.54 14.52
N SER A 61 11.11 3.64 13.53
CA SER A 61 12.02 2.50 13.43
C SER A 61 13.49 2.93 13.32
N THR A 62 13.79 3.96 12.52
CA THR A 62 15.17 4.49 12.40
C THR A 62 15.60 5.25 13.65
N ARG A 63 14.68 5.79 14.44
CA ARG A 63 15.01 6.34 15.77
C ARG A 63 15.31 5.27 16.81
N LEU A 64 14.54 4.17 16.82
CA LEU A 64 14.70 3.07 17.78
C LEU A 64 15.91 2.19 17.46
N ALA A 65 16.21 1.98 16.17
CA ALA A 65 17.35 1.18 15.72
C ALA A 65 18.14 1.92 14.62
N PRO A 66 19.00 2.90 14.96
CA PRO A 66 19.67 3.76 13.97
C PRO A 66 20.45 3.02 12.87
N LYS A 67 21.03 1.86 13.18
CA LYS A 67 21.82 1.08 12.22
C LYS A 67 20.96 0.23 11.26
N PHE A 68 19.85 -0.32 11.75
CA PHE A 68 19.09 -1.35 11.04
C PHE A 68 17.60 -1.00 10.85
N GLY A 69 17.13 0.12 11.37
CA GLY A 69 15.72 0.46 11.48
C GLY A 69 15.00 0.50 10.13
N THR A 70 15.63 1.01 9.08
CA THR A 70 15.05 0.97 7.72
C THR A 70 14.88 -0.46 7.21
N ILE A 71 15.87 -1.33 7.46
CA ILE A 71 15.83 -2.74 7.01
C ILE A 71 14.74 -3.49 7.78
N ILE A 72 14.74 -3.37 9.11
CA ILE A 72 13.72 -3.97 9.98
C ILE A 72 12.33 -3.51 9.55
N PHE A 73 12.14 -2.21 9.33
CA PHE A 73 10.87 -1.65 8.90
C PHE A 73 10.42 -2.24 7.55
N ASN A 74 11.31 -2.28 6.56
CA ASN A 74 10.97 -2.81 5.23
C ASN A 74 10.62 -4.30 5.28
N ILE A 75 11.30 -5.10 6.10
CA ILE A 75 10.96 -6.51 6.32
C ILE A 75 9.56 -6.61 6.93
N VAL A 76 9.28 -5.85 7.99
CA VAL A 76 7.96 -5.84 8.65
C VAL A 76 6.87 -5.38 7.68
N LEU A 77 7.13 -4.36 6.86
CA LEU A 77 6.18 -3.86 5.86
C LEU A 77 5.84 -4.95 4.84
N VAL A 78 6.84 -5.68 4.33
CA VAL A 78 6.62 -6.79 3.39
C VAL A 78 5.76 -7.88 4.03
N PHE A 79 6.10 -8.33 5.25
CA PHE A 79 5.29 -9.33 5.94
C PHE A 79 3.87 -8.83 6.26
N ALA A 80 3.73 -7.57 6.66
CA ALA A 80 2.42 -6.96 6.91
C ALA A 80 1.56 -6.92 5.64
N THR A 81 2.16 -6.62 4.47
CA THR A 81 1.47 -6.69 3.17
C THR A 81 1.04 -8.12 2.82
N LEU A 82 1.89 -9.12 3.05
CA LEU A 82 1.52 -10.51 2.80
C LEU A 82 0.39 -10.96 3.73
N CYS A 83 0.48 -10.63 5.02
CA CYS A 83 -0.57 -10.94 5.99
C CYS A 83 -1.88 -10.23 5.65
N SER A 84 -1.85 -8.97 5.20
CA SER A 84 -3.08 -8.24 4.85
C SER A 84 -3.77 -8.81 3.60
N ILE A 85 -3.04 -9.48 2.72
CA ILE A 85 -3.60 -10.25 1.60
C ILE A 85 -4.19 -11.58 2.08
N LEU A 86 -3.46 -12.31 2.93
CA LEU A 86 -3.86 -13.65 3.36
C LEU A 86 -5.05 -13.64 4.32
N LEU A 87 -5.11 -12.69 5.27
CA LEU A 87 -6.15 -12.66 6.29
C LEU A 87 -7.58 -12.56 5.72
N PRO A 88 -7.87 -11.73 4.69
CA PRO A 88 -9.16 -11.73 4.02
C PRO A 88 -9.43 -13.00 3.22
N ILE A 89 -8.42 -13.59 2.57
CA ILE A 89 -8.57 -14.84 1.81
C ILE A 89 -8.91 -16.01 2.73
N MET A 90 -8.38 -16.01 3.96
CA MET A 90 -8.68 -17.03 4.98
C MET A 90 -10.08 -16.90 5.57
N LYS A 91 -10.80 -15.80 5.35
CA LYS A 91 -12.19 -15.65 5.77
C LYS A 91 -13.08 -16.13 4.63
N GLU A 92 -13.81 -17.21 4.87
CA GLU A 92 -14.71 -17.86 3.89
C GLU A 92 -15.96 -17.03 3.55
N ASP A 93 -16.17 -15.88 4.22
CA ASP A 93 -17.35 -15.04 4.07
C ASP A 93 -17.22 -14.05 2.89
N PHE A 94 -17.12 -14.56 1.67
CA PHE A 94 -17.33 -13.72 0.49
C PHE A 94 -18.83 -13.53 0.25
N PRO A 95 -19.33 -12.29 0.08
CA PRO A 95 -20.76 -12.09 -0.12
C PRO A 95 -21.19 -12.75 -1.44
N GLU A 96 -22.00 -13.80 -1.36
CA GLU A 96 -22.56 -14.52 -2.53
C GLU A 96 -23.37 -13.58 -3.45
N THR A 97 -23.75 -12.40 -2.95
CA THR A 97 -24.48 -11.36 -3.69
C THR A 97 -23.63 -10.58 -4.70
N LEU A 98 -22.32 -10.83 -4.77
CA LEU A 98 -21.44 -10.19 -5.76
C LEU A 98 -21.24 -11.08 -6.96
N GLU A 99 -21.80 -10.68 -8.10
CA GLU A 99 -21.42 -11.25 -9.39
C GLU A 99 -19.90 -11.17 -9.58
N MET A 100 -19.31 -12.19 -10.20
CA MET A 100 -17.88 -12.22 -10.55
C MET A 100 -16.92 -12.22 -9.34
N THR A 101 -17.31 -12.81 -8.21
CA THR A 101 -16.51 -12.87 -6.96
C THR A 101 -15.14 -13.54 -7.16
N GLU A 102 -15.04 -14.49 -8.10
CA GLU A 102 -13.80 -15.18 -8.46
C GLU A 102 -12.69 -14.24 -8.98
N PHE A 103 -13.06 -13.08 -9.53
CA PHE A 103 -12.13 -12.05 -9.99
C PHE A 103 -11.60 -11.18 -8.84
N TYR A 104 -12.27 -11.16 -7.69
CA TYR A 104 -11.95 -10.25 -6.60
C TYR A 104 -10.52 -10.44 -6.03
N PRO A 105 -10.01 -11.66 -5.80
CA PRO A 105 -8.61 -11.85 -5.40
C PRO A 105 -7.63 -11.27 -6.43
N GLY A 106 -7.89 -11.51 -7.73
CA GLY A 106 -7.09 -10.97 -8.83
C GLY A 106 -7.13 -9.43 -8.92
N PHE A 107 -8.17 -8.81 -8.37
CA PHE A 107 -8.32 -7.36 -8.24
C PHE A 107 -7.57 -6.80 -7.02
N VAL A 108 -7.79 -7.37 -5.83
CA VAL A 108 -7.27 -6.77 -4.58
C VAL A 108 -5.80 -7.06 -4.35
N ILE A 109 -5.27 -8.20 -4.79
CA ILE A 109 -3.87 -8.56 -4.56
C ILE A 109 -2.91 -7.50 -5.15
N PRO A 110 -3.05 -7.08 -6.43
CA PRO A 110 -2.22 -6.01 -6.96
C PRO A 110 -2.33 -4.69 -6.19
N LEU A 111 -3.54 -4.33 -5.72
CA LEU A 111 -3.74 -3.12 -4.91
C LEU A 111 -2.92 -3.14 -3.61
N HIS A 112 -2.80 -4.29 -2.95
CA HIS A 112 -2.00 -4.38 -1.72
C HIS A 112 -0.50 -4.16 -1.96
N PHE A 113 -0.01 -4.45 -3.17
CA PHE A 113 1.41 -4.33 -3.51
C PHE A 113 1.82 -2.95 -4.04
N ILE A 114 0.92 -2.16 -4.60
CA ILE A 114 1.28 -0.86 -5.23
C ILE A 114 2.07 0.04 -4.28
N LEU A 115 1.55 0.30 -3.08
CA LEU A 115 2.22 1.17 -2.10
C LEU A 115 3.56 0.62 -1.61
N PRO A 116 3.65 -0.62 -1.10
CA PRO A 116 4.91 -1.13 -0.59
C PRO A 116 5.98 -1.21 -1.68
N LEU A 117 5.62 -1.49 -2.94
CA LEU A 117 6.58 -1.48 -4.05
C LEU A 117 7.13 -0.08 -4.31
N PHE A 118 6.28 0.95 -4.41
CA PHE A 118 6.76 2.34 -4.56
C PHE A 118 7.57 2.80 -3.34
N TRP A 119 7.15 2.43 -2.14
CA TRP A 119 7.91 2.70 -0.92
C TRP A 119 9.30 2.08 -0.99
N LEU A 120 9.41 0.78 -1.27
CA LEU A 120 10.70 0.08 -1.31
C LEU A 120 11.62 0.67 -2.39
N ALA A 121 11.07 1.03 -3.56
CA ALA A 121 11.82 1.66 -4.64
C ALA A 121 12.36 3.05 -4.28
N LEU A 122 11.58 3.87 -3.56
CA LEU A 122 11.93 5.27 -3.27
C LEU A 122 12.58 5.46 -1.89
N SER A 123 12.42 4.52 -0.96
CA SER A 123 12.99 4.59 0.41
C SER A 123 14.51 4.79 0.47
N PRO A 124 15.34 4.30 -0.48
CA PRO A 124 16.78 4.58 -0.47
C PRO A 124 17.12 6.06 -0.61
N ILE A 125 16.22 6.88 -1.17
CA ILE A 125 16.43 8.32 -1.34
C ILE A 125 16.59 9.02 0.02
N ILE A 126 15.96 8.50 1.07
CA ILE A 126 16.10 9.04 2.43
C ILE A 126 17.56 8.95 2.90
N LYS A 127 18.22 7.81 2.72
CA LYS A 127 19.61 7.60 3.17
C LYS A 127 20.60 8.49 2.42
N LYS A 128 20.33 8.78 1.14
CA LYS A 128 21.16 9.71 0.35
C LYS A 128 21.17 11.12 0.94
N ASN A 129 20.10 11.55 1.60
CA ASN A 129 19.97 12.88 2.18
C ASN A 129 20.49 12.99 3.63
N GLU A 130 20.89 11.87 4.26
CA GLU A 130 21.42 11.83 5.63
C GLU A 130 22.96 11.72 5.68
N ASN A 131 23.61 11.44 4.55
CA ASN A 131 25.06 11.49 4.35
C ASN A 131 25.48 12.82 3.72
#